data_AF-A0A251T513-F1
#
_entry.id   AF-A0A251T513-F1
#
_cell.length_a   1.000
_cell.length_b   1.000
_cell.length_c   1.000
_cell.angle_alpha   90.00
_cell.angle_beta   90.00
_cell.angle_gamma   90.00
#
_symmetry.space_group_name_H-M   'P 1'
#
loop_
_entity.id
_entity.type
_entity.pdbx_description
1 polymer ?
#
loop_
_entity_poly.entity_id
_entity_poly.type
_entity_poly.pdbx_seq_one_letter_code
_entity_poly.pdbx_strand_id
1 'polypeptide(L)'
;MAAIYSLYIINKSGGLIFYKDYGLQGRMDTDDSLRLASLWHSMHAISQQLSPIQGCSGIELLEADTFDLHCFQSLTLTGMFLIVWFDRFGMYLRQHKCQV
;
A
#
# COMPACT_ATOMS: atom_id res chain seq x y z
N MET A 1 -15.97 3.13 10.63
CA MET A 1 -14.94 3.21 11.71
C MET A 1 -13.70 2.63 11.10
N ALA A 2 -12.71 3.50 10.83
CA ALA A 2 -11.48 3.10 10.16
C ALA A 2 -10.75 2.05 10.99
N ALA A 3 -10.61 0.85 10.44
CA ALA A 3 -9.87 -0.25 11.06
C ALA A 3 -8.69 -0.63 10.16
N ILE A 4 -7.54 -0.85 10.78
CA ILE A 4 -6.38 -1.42 10.10
C ILE A 4 -6.61 -2.93 10.04
N TYR A 5 -6.67 -3.48 8.82
CA TYR A 5 -6.84 -4.91 8.62
C TYR A 5 -5.49 -5.63 8.66
N SER A 6 -4.53 -5.11 7.89
CA SER A 6 -3.22 -5.76 7.72
C SER A 6 -2.10 -4.74 7.51
N LEU A 7 -0.93 -5.06 8.05
CA LEU A 7 0.31 -4.31 7.89
C LEU A 7 1.35 -5.15 7.15
N TYR A 8 1.92 -4.60 6.09
CA TYR A 8 3.00 -5.21 5.32
C TYR A 8 4.21 -4.28 5.29
N ILE A 9 5.39 -4.85 5.53
CA ILE A 9 6.67 -4.16 5.37
C ILE A 9 7.40 -4.87 4.24
N ILE A 10 7.65 -4.15 3.15
CA ILE A 10 8.23 -4.69 1.92
C ILE A 10 9.58 -4.02 1.72
N ASN A 11 10.63 -4.81 1.48
CA ASN A 11 11.96 -4.31 1.18
C ASN A 11 11.98 -3.55 -0.15
N LYS A 12 13.04 -2.77 -0.40
CA LYS A 12 13.34 -2.13 -1.68
C LYS A 12 13.42 -3.11 -2.86
N SER A 13 13.73 -4.38 -2.61
CA SER A 13 13.77 -5.43 -3.64
C SER A 13 12.38 -6.06 -3.95
N GLY A 14 11.31 -5.62 -3.27
CA GLY A 14 9.97 -6.21 -3.43
C GLY A 14 9.71 -7.47 -2.59
N GLY A 15 10.64 -7.84 -1.70
CA GLY A 15 10.46 -8.95 -0.76
C GLY A 15 9.72 -8.53 0.50
N LEU A 16 8.77 -9.33 0.97
CA LEU A 16 8.06 -9.11 2.24
C LEU A 16 8.99 -9.39 3.43
N ILE A 17 9.24 -8.36 4.26
CA ILE A 17 10.05 -8.44 5.49
C ILE A 17 9.17 -8.83 6.68
N PHE A 18 7.99 -8.22 6.77
CA PHE A 18 7.08 -8.42 7.88
C PHE A 18 5.64 -8.31 7.41
N TYR A 19 4.79 -9.15 7.97
CA TYR A 19 3.36 -9.10 7.76
C TYR A 19 2.63 -9.38 9.07
N LYS A 20 1.63 -8.57 9.37
CA LYS A 20 0.73 -8.78 10.49
C LYS A 20 -0.71 -8.51 10.08
N ASP A 21 -1.52 -9.53 10.24
CA ASP A 21 -2.98 -9.45 10.13
C ASP A 21 -3.57 -9.11 11.51
N TYR A 22 -4.45 -8.12 11.53
CA TYR A 22 -5.22 -7.65 12.70
C TYR A 22 -6.72 -7.93 12.53
N GLY A 23 -7.14 -8.41 11.36
CA GLY A 23 -8.52 -8.73 11.04
C GLY A 23 -8.95 -10.08 11.61
N LEU A 24 -10.25 -10.20 11.88
CA LEU A 24 -10.87 -11.48 12.28
C LEU A 24 -11.38 -12.30 11.08
N GLN A 25 -11.43 -11.72 9.86
CA GLN A 25 -12.11 -12.30 8.70
C GLN A 25 -11.21 -12.36 7.47
N GLY A 26 -10.51 -13.49 7.30
CA GLY A 26 -9.73 -13.77 6.09
C GLY A 26 -8.24 -13.52 6.29
N ARG A 27 -7.62 -14.32 7.16
CA ARG A 27 -6.17 -14.38 7.24
C ARG A 27 -5.65 -14.86 5.90
N MET A 28 -4.97 -13.97 5.20
CA MET A 28 -4.32 -14.32 3.95
C MET A 28 -3.17 -15.29 4.20
N ASP A 29 -3.01 -16.28 3.32
CA ASP A 29 -1.88 -17.20 3.43
C ASP A 29 -0.55 -16.46 3.23
N THR A 30 0.54 -17.06 3.71
CA THR A 30 1.88 -16.49 3.58
C THR A 30 2.26 -16.31 2.12
N ASP A 31 1.89 -17.26 1.26
CA ASP A 31 2.19 -17.19 -0.18
C ASP A 31 1.43 -16.05 -0.86
N ASP A 32 0.16 -15.85 -0.51
CA ASP A 32 -0.66 -14.75 -1.03
C ASP A 32 -0.14 -13.39 -0.56
N SER A 33 0.33 -13.33 0.69
CA SER A 33 0.98 -12.14 1.26
C SER A 33 2.28 -11.79 0.53
N LEU A 34 3.09 -12.78 0.20
CA LEU A 34 4.30 -12.60 -0.60
C LEU A 34 3.98 -12.10 -2.01
N ARG A 35 2.98 -12.70 -2.66
CA ARG A 35 2.52 -12.29 -4.00
C ARG A 35 2.04 -10.85 -3.98
N LEU A 36 1.21 -10.47 -3.01
CA LEU A 36 0.70 -9.11 -2.90
C LEU A 36 1.80 -8.09 -2.64
N ALA A 37 2.79 -8.42 -1.82
CA ALA A 37 3.95 -7.56 -1.60
C ALA A 37 4.73 -7.30 -2.91
N SER A 38 5.00 -8.36 -3.69
CA SER A 38 5.70 -8.24 -4.97
C SER A 38 4.88 -7.48 -6.01
N LEU A 39 3.57 -7.75 -6.09
CA LEU A 39 2.66 -7.04 -6.99
C LEU A 39 2.59 -5.55 -6.66
N TRP A 40 2.45 -5.20 -5.37
CA TRP A 40 2.43 -3.82 -4.92
C TRP A 40 3.73 -3.10 -5.30
N HIS A 41 4.87 -3.76 -5.10
CA HIS A 41 6.18 -3.20 -5.47
C HIS A 41 6.28 -2.91 -6.98
N SER A 42 5.88 -3.87 -7.83
CA SER A 42 5.85 -3.66 -9.29
C SER A 42 4.90 -2.54 -9.69
N MET A 43 3.70 -2.51 -9.12
CA MET A 43 2.68 -1.51 -9.43
C MET A 43 3.16 -0.10 -9.06
N HIS A 44 3.78 0.04 -7.89
CA HIS A 44 4.39 1.28 -7.43
C HIS A 44 5.50 1.76 -8.39
N ALA A 45 6.38 0.86 -8.84
CA ALA A 45 7.44 1.18 -9.80
C ALA A 45 6.90 1.56 -11.20
N ILE A 46 5.88 0.86 -11.69
CA ILE A 46 5.23 1.17 -12.98
C ILE A 46 4.55 2.54 -12.91
N SER A 47 3.88 2.87 -11.81
CA SER A 47 3.27 4.18 -11.62
C SER A 47 4.29 5.31 -11.62
N GLN A 48 5.51 5.09 -11.12
CA GLN A 48 6.59 6.08 -11.22
C GLN A 48 6.98 6.32 -12.69
N GLN A 49 7.03 5.26 -13.50
CA GLN A 49 7.40 5.36 -14.93
C GLN A 49 6.28 5.98 -15.78
N LEU A 50 5.01 5.73 -15.43
CA LEU A 50 3.86 6.28 -16.14
C LEU A 50 3.55 7.73 -15.74
N SER A 51 4.14 8.24 -14.66
CA SER A 51 3.85 9.60 -14.22
C SER A 51 4.32 10.62 -15.26
N PRO A 52 3.44 11.54 -15.68
CA PRO A 52 3.83 12.63 -16.58
C PRO A 52 4.69 13.69 -15.88
N ILE A 53 4.79 13.65 -14.54
CA ILE A 53 5.52 14.61 -13.73
C ILE A 53 6.87 14.00 -13.31
N GLN A 54 7.95 14.70 -13.62
CA GLN A 54 9.29 14.31 -13.19
C GLN A 54 9.41 14.39 -11.66
N GLY A 55 9.88 13.32 -11.02
CA GLY A 55 10.09 13.26 -9.58
C GLY A 55 8.93 12.67 -8.76
N CYS A 56 7.95 12.03 -9.39
CA CYS A 56 6.90 11.33 -8.65
C CYS A 56 7.44 10.11 -7.88
N SER A 57 6.97 9.97 -6.64
CA SER A 57 7.27 8.89 -5.70
C SER A 57 6.51 7.60 -5.99
N GLY A 58 5.56 7.55 -6.92
CA GLY A 58 4.77 6.36 -7.25
C GLY A 58 3.40 6.36 -6.58
N ILE A 59 2.82 5.17 -6.36
CA ILE A 59 1.50 5.03 -5.74
C ILE A 59 1.61 5.17 -4.22
N GLU A 60 0.90 6.15 -3.66
CA GLU A 60 0.81 6.41 -2.21
C GLU A 60 -0.54 5.95 -1.62
N LEU A 61 -1.58 5.89 -2.45
CA LEU A 61 -2.93 5.46 -2.07
C LEU A 61 -3.60 4.75 -3.24
N LEU A 62 -4.15 3.57 -3.00
CA LEU A 62 -5.08 2.88 -3.89
C LEU A 62 -6.38 2.63 -3.12
N GLU A 63 -7.43 3.36 -3.47
CA GLU A 63 -8.76 3.20 -2.90
C GLU A 63 -9.57 2.20 -3.73
N ALA A 64 -10.30 1.32 -3.05
CA ALA A 64 -11.22 0.37 -3.68
C ALA A 64 -12.53 0.29 -2.88
N ASP A 65 -13.58 -0.27 -3.48
CA ASP A 65 -14.91 -0.34 -2.87
C ASP A 65 -14.92 -1.08 -1.51
N THR A 66 -13.93 -1.94 -1.30
CA THR A 66 -13.82 -2.79 -0.11
C THR A 66 -12.58 -2.52 0.72
N PHE A 67 -11.52 -1.91 0.21
CA PHE A 67 -10.32 -1.67 1.01
C PHE A 67 -9.51 -0.53 0.41
N ASP A 68 -8.72 0.11 1.25
CA ASP A 68 -7.76 1.12 0.84
C ASP A 68 -6.35 0.67 1.17
N LEU A 69 -5.44 0.78 0.20
CA LEU A 69 -4.02 0.49 0.36
C LEU A 69 -3.25 1.80 0.44
N HIS A 70 -2.67 2.06 1.61
CA HIS A 70 -1.79 3.19 1.82
C HIS A 70 -0.33 2.74 1.74
N CYS A 71 0.48 3.45 0.98
CA CYS A 71 1.91 3.20 0.87
C CYS A 71 2.73 4.36 1.42
N PHE A 72 3.59 4.06 2.37
CA PHE A 72 4.55 4.99 2.93
C PHE A 72 5.97 4.51 2.60
N GLN A 73 6.72 5.33 1.88
CA GLN A 73 8.12 5.04 1.58
C GLN A 73 9.03 5.73 2.60
N SER A 74 9.86 4.96 3.31
CA SER A 74 10.86 5.54 4.20
C SER A 74 12.10 6.01 3.43
N LEU A 75 12.68 7.14 3.83
CA LEU A 75 13.94 7.69 3.31
C LEU A 75 15.16 6.79 3.65
N THR A 76 15.08 5.95 4.67
CA THR A 76 16.22 5.15 5.19
C THR A 76 16.41 3.78 4.53
N LEU A 77 16.23 3.68 3.21
CA LEU A 77 16.68 2.54 2.38
C LEU A 77 16.12 1.14 2.72
N THR A 78 15.16 1.01 3.65
CA THR A 78 14.79 -0.31 4.24
C THR A 78 13.34 -0.75 4.07
N GLY A 79 12.47 0.01 3.42
CA GLY A 79 11.21 -0.56 2.94
C GLY A 79 10.08 0.41 2.61
N MET A 80 9.18 -0.06 1.75
CA MET A 80 7.84 0.45 1.54
C MET A 80 6.93 -0.19 2.59
N PHE A 81 6.18 0.63 3.32
CA PHE A 81 5.16 0.19 4.25
C PHE A 81 3.81 0.24 3.54
N LEU A 82 3.13 -0.90 3.46
CA LEU A 82 1.77 -0.99 2.94
C LEU A 82 0.81 -1.22 4.11
N ILE A 83 -0.10 -0.29 4.32
CA ILE A 83 -1.14 -0.34 5.37
C ILE A 83 -2.49 -0.49 4.68
N VAL A 84 -3.20 -1.58 4.99
CA VAL A 84 -4.54 -1.84 4.44
C VAL A 84 -5.59 -1.37 5.44
N TRP A 85 -6.43 -0.44 5.01
CA TRP A 85 -7.59 0.04 5.75
C TRP A 85 -8.88 -0.52 5.16
N PHE A 86 -9.87 -0.79 6.01
CA PHE A 86 -11.23 -1.13 5.59
C PHE A 86 -12.18 -0.10 6.19
N ASP A 87 -12.77 0.76 5.38
CA ASP A 87 -13.89 1.60 5.82
C ASP A 87 -15.21 1.10 5.21
N ARG A 88 -16.00 0.39 6.03
CA ARG A 88 -17.45 0.34 5.81
C ARG A 88 -18.06 1.55 6.51
N PHE A 89 -18.06 2.71 5.86
CA PHE A 89 -19.11 3.74 5.81
C PHE A 89 -18.54 5.09 5.35
N GLY A 90 -18.62 5.33 4.03
CA GLY A 90 -18.84 6.62 3.38
C GLY A 90 -18.32 7.93 4.00
N MET A 91 -17.59 8.66 3.14
CA MET A 91 -17.44 10.13 3.06
C MET A 91 -16.37 10.79 3.94
N TYR A 92 -15.34 11.30 3.25
CA TYR A 92 -14.95 12.72 3.16
C TYR A 92 -13.45 12.98 3.41
N LEU A 93 -12.79 13.45 2.33
CA LEU A 93 -11.54 14.23 2.30
C LEU A 93 -10.26 13.64 2.91
N ARG A 94 -9.32 13.25 2.04
CA ARG A 94 -7.97 13.82 2.11
C ARG A 94 -7.28 13.91 0.74
N GLN A 95 -7.55 15.01 0.04
CA GLN A 95 -6.60 15.54 -0.93
C GLN A 95 -5.31 15.91 -0.18
N HIS A 96 -4.21 15.17 -0.40
CA HIS A 96 -2.88 15.75 -0.26
C HIS A 96 -1.99 15.32 -1.43
N LYS A 97 -2.05 16.19 -2.46
CA LYS A 97 -0.97 16.61 -3.35
C LYS A 97 -0.19 15.53 -4.13
N CYS A 98 -0.69 15.22 -5.31
CA CYS A 98 0.05 15.55 -6.53
C CYS A 98 -0.87 16.45 -7.39
N GLN A 99 -0.76 17.76 -7.19
CA GLN A 99 -1.38 18.73 -8.09
C GLN A 99 -0.52 18.79 -9.36
N VAL A 100 -1.17 18.62 -10.50
CA VAL A 100 -0.77 19.24 -11.78
C VAL A 100 -0.95 20.74 -11.65
#